data_AF-A0A8B7XYM8-F1
#
_entry.id   AF-A0A8B7XYM8-F1
#
_cell.length_a   1.000
_cell.length_b   1.000
_cell.length_c   1.000
_cell.angle_alpha   90.00
_cell.angle_beta   90.00
_cell.angle_gamma   90.00
#
_symmetry.space_group_name_H-M   'P 1'
#
loop_
_entity.id
_entity.type
_entity.pdbx_description
1 polymer ?
#
loop_
_entity_poly.entity_id
_entity_poly.type
_entity_poly.pdbx_seq_one_letter_code
_entity_poly.pdbx_strand_id
1 'polypeptide(L)'
;MSSSTDQPGSLASLLGTESSAALSTQSRIPVTLDWTEKPKTKDGSTTPHKDEVESIVEEMLDPTKVKTLLHFSRVCKAFLEKSQTDLDLPSRTLLASLILNNITDRNKDETKKHFWPKKSLLRIIEECNVAASSCPSFLLSAIEMRDLEVVKSCVEHMQDIPDNILTKVLQFFIRHIQGTSNGSQESTGTSSPETSTACPVSTACAQCLNKALCCPFNDTFIVDSLRQFSFDEALVLLRYLHFLLSTMPASVQDDSTPTLNIVADWISALLDAHFTQLILSPEARVLLAELAQSVQMQESFYTELEAVKTILQSFKDSVLVPVKQTSGSYSIEVLTI
;
A
#
# COMPACT_ATOMS: atom_id res chain seq x y z
N MET A 1 -4.23 -34.58 56.76
CA MET A 1 -5.53 -34.01 56.33
C MET A 1 -5.28 -32.53 56.12
N SER A 2 -4.62 -32.09 55.04
CA SER A 2 -4.96 -32.17 53.60
C SER A 2 -6.10 -31.21 53.24
N SER A 3 -5.75 -29.99 52.83
CA SER A 3 -6.52 -29.07 51.96
C SER A 3 -5.60 -27.87 51.65
N SER A 4 -4.83 -27.83 50.56
CA SER A 4 -5.23 -27.58 49.16
C SER A 4 -6.08 -26.32 49.01
N THR A 5 -5.41 -25.20 48.74
CA THR A 5 -5.97 -24.05 48.00
C THR A 5 -4.96 -23.69 46.92
N ASP A 6 -5.17 -24.28 45.75
CA ASP A 6 -4.51 -23.93 44.50
C ASP A 6 -4.84 -22.47 44.14
N GLN A 7 -3.84 -21.59 44.17
CA GLN A 7 -3.86 -20.40 43.33
C GLN A 7 -3.33 -20.80 41.96
N PRO A 8 -4.05 -20.55 40.85
CA PRO A 8 -3.46 -20.67 39.53
C PRO A 8 -2.53 -19.47 39.31
N GLY A 9 -1.29 -19.60 39.77
CA GLY A 9 -0.21 -18.68 39.43
C GLY A 9 0.19 -18.86 37.97
N SER A 10 -0.64 -18.35 37.05
CA SER A 10 -0.24 -18.25 35.65
C SER A 10 0.90 -17.23 35.56
N LEU A 11 2.04 -17.65 34.98
CA LEU A 11 3.20 -16.81 34.68
C LEU A 11 2.82 -15.51 33.94
N ALA A 12 1.71 -15.53 33.21
CA ALA A 12 1.14 -14.39 32.50
C ALA A 12 0.67 -13.26 33.44
N SER A 13 0.21 -13.59 34.66
CA SER A 13 -0.18 -12.59 35.67
C SER A 13 1.03 -11.89 36.30
N LEU A 14 2.20 -12.53 36.28
CA LEU A 14 3.46 -12.02 36.84
C LEU A 14 4.25 -11.18 35.83
N LEU A 15 4.03 -11.41 34.53
CA LEU A 15 4.71 -10.73 33.42
C LEU A 15 3.88 -9.59 32.78
N GLY A 16 2.70 -9.28 33.33
CA GLY A 16 1.85 -8.17 32.86
C GLY A 16 1.16 -8.40 31.52
N THR A 17 1.28 -9.59 30.92
CA THR A 17 0.69 -9.91 29.61
C THR A 17 -0.83 -10.11 29.67
N GLU A 18 -1.37 -10.51 30.82
CA GLU A 18 -2.82 -10.66 30.99
C GLU A 18 -3.59 -9.33 30.98
N SER A 19 -2.95 -8.19 31.30
CA SER A 19 -3.64 -6.90 31.20
C SER A 19 -3.99 -6.56 29.75
N SER A 20 -3.12 -6.92 28.79
CA SER A 20 -3.40 -6.70 27.37
C SER A 20 -4.37 -7.74 26.79
N ALA A 21 -4.31 -9.00 27.26
CA ALA A 21 -5.21 -10.05 26.83
C ALA A 21 -6.64 -9.90 27.41
N ALA A 22 -6.78 -9.45 28.67
CA ALA A 22 -8.10 -9.21 29.28
C ALA A 22 -8.83 -8.02 28.64
N LEU A 23 -8.10 -7.01 28.14
CA LEU A 23 -8.68 -5.91 27.35
C LEU A 23 -9.28 -6.37 26.01
N SER A 24 -8.89 -7.54 25.48
CA SER A 24 -9.45 -8.07 24.23
C SER A 24 -10.84 -8.70 24.40
N THR A 25 -11.26 -8.97 25.64
CA THR A 25 -12.55 -9.60 25.98
C THR A 25 -13.51 -8.69 26.77
N GLN A 26 -13.13 -7.44 27.02
CA GLN A 26 -14.00 -6.45 27.66
C GLN A 26 -14.51 -5.43 26.63
N SER A 27 -15.83 -5.21 26.69
CA SER A 27 -16.65 -4.24 25.95
C SER A 27 -15.90 -3.08 25.29
N ARG A 28 -16.22 -2.81 24.01
CA ARG A 28 -15.96 -1.55 23.30
C ARG A 28 -15.96 -0.39 24.29
N ILE A 29 -14.78 0.19 24.54
CA ILE A 29 -14.72 1.49 25.19
C ILE A 29 -15.45 2.43 24.21
N PRO A 30 -16.59 3.03 24.56
CA PRO A 30 -17.10 4.11 23.75
C PRO A 30 -15.98 5.15 23.71
N VAL A 31 -15.54 5.54 22.52
CA VAL A 31 -14.66 6.70 22.37
C VAL A 31 -15.51 7.91 22.77
N THR A 32 -15.66 8.12 24.08
CA THR A 32 -15.98 9.42 24.62
C THR A 32 -14.71 10.21 24.39
N LEU A 33 -14.71 11.05 23.34
CA LEU A 33 -13.77 12.15 23.31
C LEU A 33 -14.09 12.97 24.55
N ASP A 34 -13.32 12.75 25.61
CA ASP A 34 -13.44 13.53 26.82
C ASP A 34 -12.75 14.88 26.54
N TRP A 35 -13.52 15.78 25.94
CA TRP A 35 -13.09 17.13 25.58
C TRP A 35 -12.82 18.01 26.83
N THR A 36 -12.96 17.46 28.04
CA THR A 36 -12.96 18.23 29.29
C THR A 36 -11.58 18.45 29.90
N GLU A 37 -10.52 17.75 29.46
CA GLU A 37 -9.16 18.05 29.91
C GLU A 37 -8.57 19.23 29.14
N LYS A 38 -9.01 20.44 29.51
CA LYS A 38 -8.37 21.69 29.13
C LYS A 38 -6.94 21.70 29.70
N PRO A 39 -5.87 21.80 28.88
CA PRO A 39 -4.57 22.14 29.43
C PRO A 39 -4.70 23.51 30.10
N LYS A 40 -4.34 23.61 31.39
CA LYS A 40 -4.31 24.87 32.12
C LYS A 40 -3.21 25.77 31.56
N THR A 41 -3.45 26.40 30.41
CA THR A 41 -2.68 27.54 29.96
C THR A 41 -3.18 28.79 30.69
N LYS A 42 -2.24 29.59 31.18
CA LYS A 42 -2.48 30.73 32.06
C LYS A 42 -3.06 31.98 31.38
N ASP A 43 -3.50 31.87 30.12
CA ASP A 43 -4.16 32.95 29.41
C ASP A 43 -5.51 32.45 28.85
N GLY A 44 -6.58 33.07 29.34
CA GLY A 44 -7.96 32.73 29.04
C GLY A 44 -8.39 33.20 27.66
N SER A 45 -8.01 32.46 26.62
CA SER A 45 -8.69 32.48 25.33
C SER A 45 -8.86 31.06 24.79
N THR A 46 -9.94 30.39 25.18
CA THR A 46 -10.46 29.27 24.38
C THR A 46 -11.04 29.90 23.11
N THR A 47 -10.47 29.58 21.96
CA THR A 47 -10.95 30.11 20.68
C THR A 47 -12.34 29.53 20.40
N PRO A 48 -13.36 30.36 20.07
CA PRO A 48 -14.74 29.91 19.87
C PRO A 48 -14.94 28.97 18.66
N HIS A 49 -13.89 28.73 17.88
CA HIS A 49 -13.89 27.94 16.66
C HIS A 49 -13.73 26.44 16.88
N LYS A 50 -13.05 26.01 17.97
CA LYS A 50 -12.81 24.59 18.26
C LYS A 50 -14.11 23.83 18.60
N ASP A 51 -14.97 24.48 19.39
CA ASP A 51 -16.28 23.95 19.79
C ASP A 51 -17.24 23.75 18.59
N GLU A 52 -17.03 24.48 17.50
CA GLU A 52 -17.88 24.41 16.31
C GLU A 52 -17.55 23.20 15.42
N VAL A 53 -16.26 22.84 15.28
CA VAL A 53 -15.85 21.63 14.54
C VAL A 53 -16.27 20.37 15.29
N GLU A 54 -16.18 20.39 16.62
CA GLU A 54 -16.63 19.28 17.49
C GLU A 54 -18.13 19.04 17.34
N SER A 55 -18.95 20.10 17.38
CA SER A 55 -20.40 20.02 17.14
C SER A 55 -20.77 19.46 15.76
N ILE A 56 -20.01 19.83 14.72
CA ILE A 56 -20.19 19.30 13.35
C ILE A 56 -19.88 17.80 13.31
N VAL A 57 -18.82 17.35 13.98
CA VAL A 57 -18.47 15.92 14.04
C VAL A 57 -19.50 15.12 14.82
N GLU A 58 -20.00 15.64 15.95
CA GLU A 58 -21.11 15.01 16.68
C GLU A 58 -22.36 14.88 15.82
N GLU A 59 -22.69 15.92 15.03
CA GLU A 59 -23.78 15.84 14.06
C GLU A 59 -23.53 14.74 13.01
N MET A 60 -22.31 14.61 12.49
CA MET A 60 -21.94 13.57 11.50
C MET A 60 -21.96 12.15 12.06
N LEU A 61 -21.57 11.98 13.32
CA LEU A 61 -21.55 10.69 14.02
C LEU A 61 -22.96 10.19 14.37
N ASP A 62 -23.91 11.12 14.54
CA ASP A 62 -25.30 10.79 14.88
C ASP A 62 -26.10 10.26 13.67
N PRO A 63 -26.45 8.95 13.65
CA PRO A 63 -27.16 8.34 12.53
C PRO A 63 -28.61 8.84 12.39
N THR A 64 -29.15 9.46 13.45
CA THR A 64 -30.50 10.04 13.49
C THR A 64 -30.57 11.43 12.88
N LYS A 65 -29.48 12.22 12.98
CA LYS A 65 -29.39 13.58 12.42
C LYS A 65 -29.02 13.54 10.94
N VAL A 66 -28.14 12.62 10.53
CA VAL A 66 -27.67 12.51 9.14
C VAL A 66 -28.24 11.28 8.43
N LYS A 67 -29.53 11.32 8.11
CA LYS A 67 -30.24 10.23 7.41
C LYS A 67 -30.02 10.22 5.90
N THR A 68 -29.74 11.38 5.29
CA THR A 68 -29.69 11.54 3.84
C THR A 68 -28.26 11.80 3.36
N LEU A 69 -27.87 11.20 2.23
CA LEU A 69 -26.56 11.41 1.59
C LEU A 69 -26.29 12.90 1.27
N LEU A 70 -27.31 13.66 0.88
CA LEU A 70 -27.20 15.11 0.62
C LEU A 70 -26.90 15.92 1.88
N HIS A 71 -27.54 15.56 3.01
CA HIS A 71 -27.27 16.21 4.29
C HIS A 71 -25.84 15.90 4.74
N PHE A 72 -25.42 14.64 4.63
CA PHE A 72 -24.04 14.22 4.89
C PHE A 72 -23.04 14.99 4.05
N SER A 73 -23.27 15.12 2.75
CA SER A 73 -22.36 15.85 1.86
C SER A 73 -22.24 17.33 2.22
N ARG A 74 -23.31 17.96 2.72
CA ARG A 74 -23.28 19.35 3.16
C ARG A 74 -22.48 19.50 4.45
N VAL A 75 -22.75 18.66 5.44
CA VAL A 75 -22.05 18.68 6.73
C VAL A 75 -20.57 18.33 6.56
N CYS A 76 -20.25 17.34 5.73
CA CYS A 76 -18.88 16.98 5.36
C CYS A 76 -18.14 18.14 4.68
N LYS A 77 -18.80 18.89 3.80
CA LYS A 77 -18.18 20.08 3.20
C LYS A 77 -17.86 21.15 4.24
N ALA A 78 -18.79 21.41 5.17
CA ALA A 78 -18.57 22.34 6.27
C ALA A 78 -17.43 21.88 7.21
N PHE A 79 -17.34 20.58 7.48
CA PHE A 79 -16.23 19.98 8.21
C PHE A 79 -14.88 20.23 7.51
N LEU A 80 -14.78 19.92 6.22
CA LEU A 80 -13.52 20.10 5.47
C LEU A 80 -13.09 21.57 5.43
N GLU A 81 -14.01 22.49 5.11
CA GLU A 81 -13.72 23.93 5.05
C GLU A 81 -13.24 24.51 6.39
N LYS A 82 -13.88 24.13 7.50
CA LYS A 82 -13.52 24.63 8.84
C LYS A 82 -12.30 23.93 9.45
N SER A 83 -12.14 22.63 9.18
CA SER A 83 -10.98 21.87 9.65
C SER A 83 -9.67 22.30 8.97
N GLN A 84 -9.74 22.95 7.81
CA GLN A 84 -8.58 23.51 7.13
C GLN A 84 -8.09 24.82 7.77
N THR A 85 -9.00 25.60 8.37
CA THR A 85 -8.67 26.88 9.02
C THR A 85 -8.30 26.75 10.50
N ASP A 86 -8.90 25.80 11.21
CA ASP A 86 -8.91 25.80 12.69
C ASP A 86 -8.18 24.63 13.37
N LEU A 87 -7.55 23.70 12.62
CA LEU A 87 -7.03 22.46 13.21
C LEU A 87 -5.57 22.15 12.87
N ASP A 88 -4.77 21.85 13.91
CA ASP A 88 -3.49 21.15 13.77
C ASP A 88 -3.71 19.75 13.16
N LEU A 89 -2.84 19.38 12.21
CA LEU A 89 -2.90 18.17 11.38
C LEU A 89 -3.29 16.85 12.11
N PRO A 90 -2.82 16.56 13.35
CA PRO A 90 -3.16 15.31 14.04
C PRO A 90 -4.64 15.19 14.43
N SER A 91 -5.28 16.31 14.77
CA SER A 91 -6.68 16.33 15.20
C SER A 91 -7.62 16.06 14.03
N ARG A 92 -7.25 16.54 12.82
CA ARG A 92 -8.07 16.39 11.61
C ARG A 92 -8.09 14.95 11.13
N THR A 93 -6.93 14.31 11.12
CA THR A 93 -6.76 12.91 10.71
C THR A 93 -7.54 11.96 11.63
N LEU A 94 -7.54 12.21 12.94
CA LEU A 94 -8.29 11.42 13.92
C LEU A 94 -9.81 11.58 13.76
N LEU A 95 -10.30 12.80 13.58
CA LEU A 95 -11.74 13.03 13.36
C LEU A 95 -12.20 12.40 12.03
N ALA A 96 -11.39 12.49 10.99
CA ALA A 96 -11.65 11.82 9.71
C ALA A 96 -11.72 10.29 9.86
N SER A 97 -10.80 9.66 10.61
CA SER A 97 -10.83 8.22 10.83
C SER A 97 -12.06 7.77 11.62
N LEU A 98 -12.51 8.55 12.60
CA LEU A 98 -13.76 8.32 13.33
C LEU A 98 -14.99 8.40 12.41
N ILE A 99 -15.04 9.41 11.53
CA ILE A 99 -16.11 9.54 10.54
C ILE A 99 -16.14 8.32 9.61
N LEU A 100 -14.99 7.87 9.09
CA LEU A 100 -14.90 6.70 8.22
C LEU A 100 -15.34 5.41 8.93
N ASN A 101 -14.93 5.21 10.19
CA ASN A 101 -15.36 4.08 11.00
C ASN A 101 -16.87 4.11 11.27
N ASN A 102 -17.46 5.27 11.54
CA ASN A 102 -18.90 5.40 11.73
C ASN A 102 -19.68 5.07 10.45
N ILE A 103 -19.24 5.56 9.29
CA ILE A 103 -19.86 5.21 8.00
C ILE A 103 -19.78 3.71 7.75
N THR A 104 -18.63 3.11 8.07
CA THR A 104 -18.43 1.66 7.95
C THR A 104 -19.38 0.87 8.84
N ASP A 105 -19.50 1.26 10.11
CA ASP A 105 -20.43 0.62 11.05
C ASP A 105 -21.89 0.80 10.63
N ARG A 106 -22.25 1.97 10.10
CA ARG A 106 -23.57 2.21 9.50
C ARG A 106 -23.83 1.36 8.26
N ASN A 107 -22.79 0.97 7.54
CA ASN A 107 -22.91 0.14 6.34
C ASN A 107 -23.03 -1.36 6.65
N LYS A 108 -22.48 -1.81 7.79
CA LYS A 108 -22.61 -3.19 8.28
C LYS A 108 -24.02 -3.54 8.77
N ASP A 109 -24.81 -2.53 9.13
CA ASP A 109 -26.22 -2.72 9.49
C ASP A 109 -27.05 -3.10 8.26
N GLU A 110 -27.12 -4.40 7.92
CA GLU A 110 -27.88 -4.97 6.78
C GLU A 110 -29.36 -4.54 6.72
N THR A 111 -29.89 -4.05 7.83
CA THR A 111 -31.29 -3.59 7.96
C THR A 111 -31.53 -2.17 7.43
N LYS A 112 -30.49 -1.39 7.15
CA LYS A 112 -30.59 0.00 6.69
C LYS A 112 -30.17 0.13 5.23
N LYS A 113 -30.83 1.03 4.51
CA LYS A 113 -30.48 1.44 3.15
C LYS A 113 -28.98 1.76 3.07
N HIS A 114 -28.26 1.05 2.19
CA HIS A 114 -26.82 1.19 1.96
C HIS A 114 -26.40 2.68 1.95
N PHE A 115 -25.68 3.10 2.99
CA PHE A 115 -25.30 4.48 3.21
C PHE A 115 -23.82 4.67 2.84
N TRP A 116 -23.57 5.06 1.59
CA TRP A 116 -22.20 5.18 1.05
C TRP A 116 -22.03 6.48 0.25
N PRO A 117 -21.62 7.57 0.92
CA PRO A 117 -21.47 8.87 0.29
C PRO A 117 -20.14 8.98 -0.47
N LYS A 118 -20.00 8.26 -1.59
CA LYS A 118 -18.78 8.13 -2.40
C LYS A 118 -18.00 9.45 -2.58
N LYS A 119 -18.67 10.51 -3.05
CA LYS A 119 -18.02 11.82 -3.30
C LYS A 119 -17.45 12.46 -2.04
N SER A 120 -18.11 12.28 -0.90
CA SER A 120 -17.64 12.80 0.38
C SER A 120 -16.49 11.95 0.94
N LEU A 121 -16.56 10.63 0.76
CA LEU A 121 -15.48 9.71 1.14
C LEU A 121 -14.18 10.04 0.41
N LEU A 122 -14.23 10.23 -0.90
CA LEU A 122 -13.06 10.58 -1.71
C LEU A 122 -12.39 11.86 -1.21
N ARG A 123 -13.16 12.92 -0.93
CA ARG A 123 -12.60 14.17 -0.38
C ARG A 123 -11.98 13.98 1.00
N ILE A 124 -12.61 13.20 1.89
CA ILE A 124 -12.05 12.93 3.22
C ILE A 124 -10.70 12.22 3.07
N ILE A 125 -10.61 11.23 2.18
CA ILE A 125 -9.37 10.47 1.94
C ILE A 125 -8.27 11.38 1.38
N GLU A 126 -8.60 12.20 0.38
CA GLU A 126 -7.66 13.11 -0.30
C GLU A 126 -7.17 14.24 0.63
N GLU A 127 -8.04 14.83 1.46
CA GLU A 127 -7.72 16.05 2.22
C GLU A 127 -7.25 15.79 3.65
N CYS A 128 -7.57 14.63 4.26
CA CYS A 128 -7.31 14.38 5.69
C CYS A 128 -6.13 13.45 6.01
N ASN A 129 -5.44 12.90 5.00
CA ASN A 129 -4.25 12.07 5.16
C ASN A 129 -4.43 10.96 6.21
N VAL A 130 -5.48 10.14 6.04
CA VAL A 130 -5.90 9.14 7.03
C VAL A 130 -4.97 7.93 7.03
N ALA A 131 -4.53 7.50 8.21
CA ALA A 131 -3.84 6.22 8.37
C ALA A 131 -4.85 5.07 8.26
N ALA A 132 -4.59 4.10 7.38
CA ALA A 132 -5.46 2.95 7.18
C ALA A 132 -5.53 2.06 8.44
N SER A 133 -4.46 2.01 9.23
CA SER A 133 -4.42 1.37 10.56
C SER A 133 -5.45 1.96 11.55
N SER A 134 -5.84 3.22 11.40
CA SER A 134 -6.89 3.87 12.22
C SER A 134 -8.31 3.54 11.78
N CYS A 135 -8.50 2.97 10.58
CA CYS A 135 -9.80 2.60 10.04
C CYS A 135 -9.74 1.25 9.27
N PRO A 136 -9.33 0.15 9.92
CA PRO A 136 -9.04 -1.11 9.24
C PRO A 136 -10.26 -1.72 8.57
N SER A 137 -11.46 -1.49 9.13
CA SER A 137 -12.69 -2.02 8.54
C SER A 137 -13.20 -1.22 7.34
N PHE A 138 -12.79 0.04 7.18
CA PHE A 138 -13.28 0.90 6.10
C PHE A 138 -12.79 0.41 4.73
N LEU A 139 -11.48 0.16 4.60
CA LEU A 139 -10.89 -0.30 3.35
C LEU A 139 -11.39 -1.70 2.98
N LEU A 140 -11.59 -2.58 3.97
CA LEU A 140 -12.21 -3.89 3.76
C LEU A 140 -13.66 -3.76 3.25
N SER A 141 -14.47 -2.89 3.86
CA SER A 141 -15.83 -2.63 3.38
C SER A 141 -15.85 -1.99 1.99
N ALA A 142 -14.89 -1.13 1.64
CA ALA A 142 -14.77 -0.60 0.28
C ALA A 142 -14.48 -1.71 -0.75
N ILE A 143 -13.65 -2.69 -0.39
CA ILE A 143 -13.36 -3.88 -1.20
C ILE A 143 -14.61 -4.76 -1.36
N GLU A 144 -15.34 -5.01 -0.27
CA GLU A 144 -16.60 -5.79 -0.28
C GLU A 144 -17.66 -5.13 -1.17
N MET A 145 -17.75 -3.80 -1.13
CA MET A 145 -18.64 -3.00 -1.98
C MET A 145 -18.19 -2.91 -3.43
N ARG A 146 -16.99 -3.41 -3.76
CA ARG A 146 -16.35 -3.33 -5.08
C ARG A 146 -16.25 -1.91 -5.64
N ASP A 147 -16.07 -0.91 -4.78
CA ASP A 147 -15.92 0.49 -5.22
C ASP A 147 -14.46 0.79 -5.59
N LEU A 148 -14.12 0.56 -6.86
CA LEU A 148 -12.75 0.69 -7.37
C LEU A 148 -12.17 2.10 -7.19
N GLU A 149 -12.99 3.15 -7.30
CA GLU A 149 -12.52 4.53 -7.13
C GLU A 149 -12.13 4.82 -5.69
N VAL A 150 -12.90 4.33 -4.72
CA VAL A 150 -12.59 4.52 -3.29
C VAL A 150 -11.35 3.71 -2.91
N VAL A 151 -11.26 2.44 -3.35
CA VAL A 151 -10.08 1.60 -3.09
C VAL A 151 -8.82 2.23 -3.72
N LYS A 152 -8.91 2.74 -4.95
CA LYS A 152 -7.80 3.45 -5.59
C LYS A 152 -7.39 4.69 -4.79
N SER A 153 -8.34 5.53 -4.40
CA SER A 153 -8.06 6.73 -3.61
C SER A 153 -7.41 6.40 -2.26
N CYS A 154 -7.84 5.31 -1.62
CA CYS A 154 -7.21 4.80 -0.39
C CYS A 154 -5.74 4.42 -0.61
N VAL A 155 -5.42 3.66 -1.66
CA VAL A 155 -4.03 3.27 -1.96
C VAL A 155 -3.16 4.49 -2.30
N GLU A 156 -3.76 5.53 -2.88
CA GLU A 156 -3.05 6.75 -3.29
C GLU A 156 -2.76 7.72 -2.13
N HIS A 157 -3.67 7.85 -1.16
CA HIS A 157 -3.60 8.92 -0.16
C HIS A 157 -3.55 8.42 1.29
N MET A 158 -3.85 7.15 1.57
CA MET A 158 -3.75 6.63 2.94
C MET A 158 -2.31 6.23 3.28
N GLN A 159 -1.93 6.52 4.52
CA GLN A 159 -0.65 6.07 5.08
C GLN A 159 -0.84 4.79 5.90
N ASP A 160 0.26 4.07 6.15
CA ASP A 160 0.30 2.95 7.09
C ASP A 160 -0.79 1.89 6.85
N ILE A 161 -0.80 1.33 5.64
CA ILE A 161 -1.72 0.24 5.25
C ILE A 161 -1.20 -1.07 5.85
N PRO A 162 -1.95 -1.75 6.73
CA PRO A 162 -1.56 -3.04 7.27
C PRO A 162 -1.40 -4.11 6.18
N ASP A 163 -0.38 -4.96 6.29
CA ASP A 163 -0.03 -6.01 5.31
C ASP A 163 -1.20 -6.95 4.98
N ASN A 164 -2.01 -7.31 5.98
CA ASN A 164 -3.19 -8.15 5.81
C ASN A 164 -4.32 -7.47 5.01
N ILE A 165 -4.34 -6.13 4.97
CA ILE A 165 -5.29 -5.36 4.17
C ILE A 165 -4.69 -5.10 2.78
N LEU A 166 -3.39 -4.80 2.71
CA LEU A 166 -2.67 -4.63 1.45
C LEU A 166 -2.80 -5.85 0.53
N THR A 167 -2.67 -7.04 1.10
CA THR A 167 -2.90 -8.32 0.41
C THR A 167 -4.33 -8.47 -0.12
N LYS A 168 -5.36 -8.00 0.61
CA LYS A 168 -6.74 -7.98 0.12
C LYS A 168 -6.96 -6.96 -1.00
N VAL A 169 -6.27 -5.81 -0.94
CA VAL A 169 -6.27 -4.81 -2.01
C VAL A 169 -5.66 -5.39 -3.29
N LEU A 170 -4.52 -6.07 -3.19
CA LEU A 170 -3.90 -6.76 -4.32
C LEU A 170 -4.82 -7.83 -4.91
N GLN A 171 -5.43 -8.68 -4.06
CA GLN A 171 -6.43 -9.66 -4.50
C GLN A 171 -7.60 -9.01 -5.22
N PHE A 172 -8.10 -7.88 -4.72
CA PHE A 172 -9.20 -7.15 -5.34
C PHE A 172 -8.86 -6.70 -6.76
N PHE A 173 -7.68 -6.10 -6.97
CA PHE A 173 -7.23 -5.68 -8.30
C PHE A 173 -7.00 -6.89 -9.22
N ILE A 174 -6.37 -7.97 -8.74
CA ILE A 174 -6.15 -9.18 -9.53
C ILE A 174 -7.48 -9.80 -9.98
N ARG A 175 -8.45 -9.93 -9.07
CA ARG A 175 -9.80 -10.45 -9.41
C ARG A 175 -10.54 -9.54 -10.37
N HIS A 176 -10.39 -8.23 -10.23
CA HIS A 176 -10.99 -7.27 -11.16
C HIS A 176 -10.41 -7.46 -12.58
N ILE A 177 -9.10 -7.67 -12.71
CA ILE A 177 -8.44 -7.95 -13.99
C ILE A 177 -8.92 -9.28 -14.60
N GLN A 178 -9.04 -10.33 -13.79
CA GLN A 178 -9.55 -11.63 -14.26
C GLN A 178 -11.02 -11.55 -14.68
N GLY A 179 -11.83 -10.76 -13.98
CA GLY A 179 -13.25 -10.58 -14.27
C GLY A 179 -13.53 -9.79 -15.56
N THR A 180 -12.72 -8.78 -15.87
CA THR A 180 -12.88 -8.00 -17.12
C THR A 180 -12.49 -8.78 -18.38
N SER A 181 -11.61 -9.79 -18.24
CA SER A 181 -11.22 -10.68 -19.35
C SER A 181 -12.36 -11.56 -19.87
N ASN A 182 -13.40 -11.82 -19.07
CA ASN A 182 -14.52 -12.70 -19.45
C ASN A 182 -15.72 -11.95 -20.04
N GLY A 183 -15.66 -10.62 -20.15
CA GLY A 183 -16.79 -9.75 -20.51
C GLY A 183 -16.74 -9.10 -21.90
N SER A 184 -15.70 -9.33 -22.71
CA SER A 184 -15.50 -8.61 -23.97
C SER A 184 -15.15 -9.54 -25.13
N GLN A 185 -16.13 -10.34 -25.59
CA GLN A 185 -16.19 -10.81 -26.96
C GLN A 185 -17.20 -9.95 -27.73
N GLU A 186 -16.71 -9.03 -28.57
CA GLU A 186 -17.18 -8.83 -29.95
C GLU A 186 -16.20 -7.95 -30.75
N SER A 187 -15.45 -8.64 -31.62
CA SER A 187 -15.00 -8.29 -32.98
C SER A 187 -14.53 -6.87 -33.34
N THR A 188 -13.27 -6.79 -33.77
CA THR A 188 -12.97 -6.69 -35.21
C THR A 188 -11.63 -7.35 -35.53
N GLY A 189 -11.64 -8.28 -36.48
CA GLY A 189 -10.45 -8.99 -36.92
C GLY A 189 -9.50 -8.11 -37.74
N THR A 190 -8.21 -8.40 -37.63
CA THR A 190 -7.30 -8.66 -38.77
C THR A 190 -6.09 -9.40 -38.20
N SER A 191 -5.74 -10.49 -38.87
CA SER A 191 -4.62 -11.38 -38.59
C SER A 191 -3.26 -10.69 -38.67
N SER A 192 -2.46 -10.77 -37.61
CA SER A 192 -0.99 -10.74 -37.69
C SER A 192 -0.40 -11.42 -36.43
N PRO A 193 0.66 -12.24 -36.54
CA PRO A 193 1.27 -12.92 -35.39
C PRO A 193 2.24 -11.94 -34.72
N GLU A 194 1.80 -11.31 -33.63
CA GLU A 194 2.65 -10.34 -32.92
C GLU A 194 3.25 -10.93 -31.65
N THR A 195 4.57 -10.81 -31.61
CA THR A 195 5.50 -11.18 -30.57
C THR A 195 5.07 -10.74 -29.17
N SER A 196 5.39 -11.59 -28.21
CA SER A 196 5.20 -11.48 -26.76
C SER A 196 5.68 -10.16 -26.14
N THR A 197 4.89 -9.09 -26.20
CA THR A 197 5.14 -7.82 -25.46
C THR A 197 3.87 -7.03 -25.12
N ALA A 198 2.70 -7.66 -25.04
CA ALA A 198 1.49 -6.99 -24.55
C ALA A 198 1.44 -7.04 -23.01
N CYS A 199 1.20 -5.89 -22.35
CA CYS A 199 0.95 -5.84 -20.91
C CYS A 199 -0.16 -6.84 -20.54
N PRO A 200 0.05 -7.79 -19.61
CA PRO A 200 -0.97 -8.76 -19.22
C PRO A 200 -2.15 -8.13 -18.46
N VAL A 201 -2.06 -6.81 -18.18
CA VAL A 201 -3.00 -6.04 -17.37
C VAL A 201 -3.39 -4.76 -18.12
N SER A 202 -4.69 -4.42 -18.10
CA SER A 202 -5.17 -3.13 -18.62
C SER A 202 -4.44 -1.94 -17.97
N THR A 203 -4.08 -0.92 -18.75
CA THR A 203 -3.23 0.21 -18.32
C THR A 203 -3.69 0.88 -17.01
N ALA A 204 -5.00 1.03 -16.80
CA ALA A 204 -5.55 1.63 -15.58
C ALA A 204 -5.38 0.74 -14.34
N CYS A 205 -5.53 -0.58 -14.47
CA CYS A 205 -5.32 -1.51 -13.37
C CYS A 205 -3.82 -1.66 -13.06
N ALA A 206 -2.95 -1.60 -14.08
CA ALA A 206 -1.50 -1.65 -13.91
C ALA A 206 -0.99 -0.49 -13.04
N GLN A 207 -1.49 0.73 -13.27
CA GLN A 207 -1.17 1.89 -12.42
C GLN A 207 -1.61 1.69 -10.96
N CYS A 208 -2.82 1.15 -10.73
CA CYS A 208 -3.32 0.91 -9.38
C CYS A 208 -2.51 -0.19 -8.67
N LEU A 209 -2.17 -1.27 -9.40
CA LEU A 209 -1.38 -2.36 -8.87
C LEU A 209 0.05 -1.90 -8.54
N ASN A 210 0.68 -1.11 -9.41
CA ASN A 210 2.00 -0.56 -9.16
C ASN A 210 2.04 0.31 -7.90
N LYS A 211 1.03 1.16 -7.69
CA LYS A 211 0.93 1.95 -6.46
C LYS A 211 0.76 1.09 -5.22
N ALA A 212 -0.05 0.03 -5.29
CA ALA A 212 -0.18 -0.93 -4.20
C ALA A 212 1.13 -1.68 -3.92
N LEU A 213 1.90 -2.03 -4.95
CA LEU A 213 3.21 -2.66 -4.80
C LEU A 213 4.25 -1.73 -4.18
N CYS A 214 4.13 -0.42 -4.37
CA CYS A 214 5.00 0.58 -3.72
C CYS A 214 4.68 0.80 -2.23
N CYS A 215 3.60 0.25 -1.69
CA CYS A 215 3.31 0.35 -0.26
C CYS A 215 4.38 -0.41 0.54
N PRO A 216 4.93 0.19 1.62
CA PRO A 216 5.87 -0.51 2.48
C PRO A 216 5.16 -1.67 3.17
N PHE A 217 5.84 -2.81 3.26
CA PHE A 217 5.34 -4.01 3.95
C PHE A 217 6.42 -4.58 4.86
N ASN A 218 6.03 -5.45 5.78
CA ASN A 218 6.96 -6.20 6.61
C ASN A 218 7.10 -7.64 6.09
N ASP A 219 8.33 -8.05 5.80
CA ASP A 219 8.66 -9.37 5.23
C ASP A 219 8.04 -10.55 5.99
N THR A 220 7.91 -10.45 7.31
CA THR A 220 7.37 -11.54 8.13
C THR A 220 5.83 -11.63 8.06
N PHE A 221 5.14 -10.49 8.10
CA PHE A 221 3.68 -10.46 8.13
C PHE A 221 3.07 -10.56 6.73
N ILE A 222 3.77 -10.05 5.71
CA ILE A 222 3.30 -10.13 4.33
C ILE A 222 3.26 -11.58 3.85
N VAL A 223 4.24 -12.41 4.20
CA VAL A 223 4.32 -13.81 3.76
C VAL A 223 3.12 -14.61 4.31
N ASP A 224 2.77 -14.41 5.57
CA ASP A 224 1.61 -15.08 6.17
C ASP A 224 0.29 -14.60 5.54
N SER A 225 0.19 -13.31 5.22
CA SER A 225 -0.97 -12.75 4.54
C SER A 225 -1.07 -13.22 3.06
N LEU A 226 0.07 -13.37 2.37
CA LEU A 226 0.16 -13.86 0.99
C LEU A 226 -0.21 -15.34 0.88
N ARG A 227 0.00 -16.15 1.91
CA ARG A 227 -0.47 -17.56 1.93
C ARG A 227 -1.98 -17.69 1.78
N GLN A 228 -2.74 -16.63 2.06
CA GLN A 228 -4.19 -16.60 1.85
C GLN A 228 -4.60 -16.38 0.39
N PHE A 229 -3.64 -16.19 -0.53
CA PHE A 229 -3.93 -16.11 -1.96
C PHE A 229 -4.28 -17.48 -2.51
N SER A 230 -5.23 -17.51 -3.45
CA SER A 230 -5.37 -18.69 -4.30
C SER A 230 -4.14 -18.81 -5.21
N PHE A 231 -3.85 -20.05 -5.65
CA PHE A 231 -2.73 -20.31 -6.54
C PHE A 231 -2.82 -19.49 -7.84
N ASP A 232 -4.02 -19.36 -8.42
CA ASP A 232 -4.25 -18.60 -9.64
C ASP A 232 -3.98 -17.10 -9.46
N GLU A 233 -4.37 -16.53 -8.31
CA GLU A 233 -4.07 -15.13 -7.97
C GLU A 233 -2.57 -14.90 -7.79
N ALA A 234 -1.89 -15.81 -7.09
CA ALA A 234 -0.45 -15.77 -6.91
C ALA A 234 0.28 -15.87 -8.27
N LEU A 235 -0.18 -16.75 -9.16
CA LEU A 235 0.42 -16.92 -10.48
C LEU A 235 0.24 -15.68 -11.38
N VAL A 236 -0.94 -15.04 -11.36
CA VAL A 236 -1.17 -13.79 -12.09
C VAL A 236 -0.29 -12.66 -11.56
N LEU A 237 -0.17 -12.53 -10.23
CA LEU A 237 0.73 -11.55 -9.63
C LEU A 237 2.18 -11.81 -10.03
N LEU A 238 2.64 -13.06 -9.98
CA LEU A 238 4.00 -13.44 -10.36
C LEU A 238 4.29 -13.17 -11.84
N ARG A 239 3.33 -13.44 -12.73
CA ARG A 239 3.41 -13.07 -14.16
C ARG A 239 3.55 -11.57 -14.35
N TYR A 240 2.79 -10.78 -13.61
CA TYR A 240 2.87 -9.33 -13.69
C TYR A 240 4.21 -8.80 -13.18
N LEU A 241 4.71 -9.33 -12.06
CA LEU A 241 6.03 -8.95 -11.53
C LEU A 241 7.16 -9.33 -12.49
N HIS A 242 7.09 -10.50 -13.12
CA HIS A 242 8.03 -10.89 -14.18
C HIS A 242 7.97 -9.92 -15.38
N PHE A 243 6.77 -9.55 -15.83
CA PHE A 243 6.59 -8.56 -16.88
C PHE A 243 7.24 -7.21 -16.52
N LEU A 244 7.05 -6.74 -15.28
CA LEU A 244 7.71 -5.54 -14.80
C LEU A 244 9.23 -5.69 -14.85
N LEU A 245 9.77 -6.81 -14.37
CA LEU A 245 11.21 -7.11 -14.38
C LEU A 245 11.82 -7.02 -15.79
N SER A 246 11.14 -7.55 -16.80
CA SER A 246 11.60 -7.52 -18.20
C SER A 246 11.44 -6.15 -18.87
N THR A 247 10.52 -5.31 -18.40
CA THR A 247 10.16 -4.02 -19.02
C THR A 247 10.87 -2.83 -18.35
N MET A 248 11.36 -2.99 -17.12
CA MET A 248 12.11 -2.00 -16.35
C MET A 248 13.28 -1.30 -17.08
N PRO A 249 14.09 -1.95 -17.96
CA PRO A 249 15.17 -1.24 -18.65
C PRO A 249 14.71 -0.22 -19.71
N ALA A 250 13.41 -0.15 -20.04
CA ALA A 250 12.88 0.71 -21.10
C ALA A 250 11.94 1.84 -20.62
N SER A 251 11.49 1.83 -19.36
CA SER A 251 10.48 2.79 -18.88
C SER A 251 11.12 4.06 -18.30
N VAL A 252 10.67 5.22 -18.78
CA VAL A 252 10.81 6.50 -18.08
C VAL A 252 10.23 6.29 -16.67
N GLN A 253 11.01 6.58 -15.64
CA GLN A 253 10.57 6.45 -14.26
C GLN A 253 9.50 7.51 -13.97
N ASP A 254 8.24 7.08 -13.95
CA ASP A 254 7.19 7.81 -13.25
C ASP A 254 7.28 7.45 -11.76
N ASP A 255 6.95 8.38 -10.86
CA ASP A 255 6.87 8.17 -9.40
C ASP A 255 5.97 6.98 -9.00
N SER A 256 5.14 6.50 -9.93
CA SER A 256 4.22 5.37 -9.75
C SER A 256 4.75 4.03 -10.24
N THR A 257 5.96 3.93 -10.78
CA THR A 257 6.55 2.64 -11.19
C THR A 257 7.39 2.04 -10.06
N PRO A 258 7.16 0.78 -9.66
CA PRO A 258 7.93 0.16 -8.59
C PRO A 258 9.38 -0.04 -9.03
N THR A 259 10.32 0.32 -8.18
CA THR A 259 11.75 0.09 -8.40
C THR A 259 12.05 -1.41 -8.47
N LEU A 260 13.13 -1.78 -9.16
CA LEU A 260 13.64 -3.15 -9.24
C LEU A 260 13.68 -3.87 -7.88
N ASN A 261 14.14 -3.18 -6.83
CA ASN A 261 14.22 -3.75 -5.47
C ASN A 261 12.84 -4.14 -4.94
N ILE A 262 11.85 -3.24 -5.06
CA ILE A 262 10.47 -3.49 -4.63
C ILE A 262 9.91 -4.72 -5.36
N VAL A 263 10.11 -4.80 -6.69
CA VAL A 263 9.68 -5.95 -7.49
C VAL A 263 10.36 -7.24 -7.03
N ALA A 264 11.67 -7.21 -6.76
CA ALA A 264 12.42 -8.36 -6.27
C ALA A 264 11.98 -8.82 -4.88
N ASP A 265 11.69 -7.87 -3.98
CA ASP A 265 11.20 -8.15 -2.61
C ASP A 265 9.81 -8.84 -2.67
N TRP A 266 8.90 -8.33 -3.50
CA TRP A 266 7.59 -8.96 -3.72
C TRP A 266 7.69 -10.35 -4.37
N ILE A 267 8.59 -10.54 -5.34
CA ILE A 267 8.85 -11.85 -5.94
C ILE A 267 9.34 -12.81 -4.86
N SER A 268 10.31 -12.40 -4.05
CA SER A 268 10.88 -13.21 -2.97
C SER A 268 9.80 -13.62 -1.96
N ALA A 269 9.00 -12.65 -1.48
CA ALA A 269 7.90 -12.91 -0.55
C ALA A 269 6.84 -13.86 -1.12
N LEU A 270 6.54 -13.76 -2.42
CA LEU A 270 5.56 -14.62 -3.09
C LEU A 270 6.09 -16.04 -3.29
N LEU A 271 7.38 -16.19 -3.61
CA LEU A 271 8.05 -17.48 -3.69
C LEU A 271 8.08 -18.16 -2.32
N ASP A 272 8.39 -17.43 -1.25
CA ASP A 272 8.40 -17.96 0.12
C ASP A 272 7.01 -18.39 0.60
N ALA A 273 5.96 -17.65 0.22
CA ALA A 273 4.59 -17.98 0.58
C ALA A 273 4.04 -19.22 -0.15
N HIS A 274 4.35 -19.39 -1.44
CA HIS A 274 3.74 -20.41 -2.32
C HIS A 274 4.72 -21.45 -2.89
N PHE A 275 5.92 -21.56 -2.31
CA PHE A 275 7.02 -22.42 -2.79
C PHE A 275 6.59 -23.83 -3.20
N THR A 276 5.86 -24.53 -2.31
CA THR A 276 5.44 -25.92 -2.53
C THR A 276 4.49 -26.05 -3.71
N GLN A 277 3.54 -25.12 -3.86
CA GLN A 277 2.57 -25.12 -4.95
C GLN A 277 3.23 -24.77 -6.29
N LEU A 278 4.15 -23.80 -6.29
CA LEU A 278 4.89 -23.37 -7.48
C LEU A 278 5.80 -24.47 -8.04
N ILE A 279 6.43 -25.28 -7.17
CA ILE A 279 7.27 -26.40 -7.63
C ILE A 279 6.45 -27.56 -8.17
N LEU A 280 5.29 -27.83 -7.59
CA LEU A 280 4.44 -28.96 -8.00
C LEU A 280 3.71 -28.69 -9.32
N SER A 281 3.38 -27.42 -9.61
CA SER A 281 2.68 -27.03 -10.84
C SER A 281 3.63 -26.92 -12.04
N PRO A 282 3.34 -27.58 -13.17
CA PRO A 282 4.17 -27.48 -14.38
C PRO A 282 4.12 -26.08 -15.03
N GLU A 283 3.01 -25.36 -14.90
CA GLU A 283 2.83 -24.02 -15.46
C GLU A 283 3.74 -22.99 -14.76
N ALA A 284 3.85 -23.09 -13.44
CA ALA A 284 4.74 -22.24 -12.65
C ALA A 284 6.22 -22.52 -12.93
N ARG A 285 6.60 -23.77 -13.26
CA ARG A 285 8.00 -24.11 -13.57
C ARG A 285 8.56 -23.38 -14.78
N VAL A 286 7.74 -23.17 -15.83
CA VAL A 286 8.16 -22.40 -17.00
C VAL A 286 8.45 -20.96 -16.61
N LEU A 287 7.54 -20.35 -15.85
CA LEU A 287 7.71 -18.98 -15.37
C LEU A 287 8.92 -18.84 -14.44
N LEU A 288 9.13 -19.80 -13.53
CA LEU A 288 10.31 -19.83 -12.66
C LEU A 288 11.61 -19.95 -13.47
N ALA A 289 11.62 -20.70 -14.57
CA ALA A 289 12.76 -20.77 -15.46
C ALA A 289 13.03 -19.44 -16.19
N GLU A 290 11.98 -18.76 -16.66
CA GLU A 290 12.08 -17.41 -17.26
C GLU A 290 12.58 -16.38 -16.25
N LEU A 291 12.10 -16.44 -15.01
CA LEU A 291 12.54 -15.59 -13.92
C LEU A 291 14.03 -15.84 -13.58
N ALA A 292 14.43 -17.11 -13.47
CA ALA A 292 15.83 -17.48 -13.22
C ALA A 292 16.75 -16.98 -14.35
N GLN A 293 16.31 -17.11 -15.61
CA GLN A 293 17.03 -16.56 -16.76
C GLN A 293 17.12 -15.03 -16.68
N SER A 294 16.03 -14.34 -16.34
CA SER A 294 16.02 -12.89 -16.18
C SER A 294 16.97 -12.41 -15.09
N VAL A 295 17.00 -13.09 -13.93
CA VAL A 295 17.94 -12.78 -12.83
C VAL A 295 19.39 -13.03 -13.26
N GLN A 296 19.68 -14.12 -13.97
CA GLN A 296 21.02 -14.39 -14.48
C GLN A 296 21.48 -13.33 -15.48
N MET A 297 20.58 -12.88 -16.37
CA MET A 297 20.85 -11.78 -17.29
C MET A 297 21.12 -10.47 -16.53
N GLN A 298 20.32 -10.17 -15.50
CA GLN A 298 20.53 -8.99 -14.65
C GLN A 298 21.88 -9.04 -13.91
N GLU A 299 22.24 -10.18 -13.32
CA GLU A 299 23.53 -10.37 -12.65
C GLU A 299 24.69 -10.09 -13.63
N SER A 300 24.64 -10.69 -14.82
CA SER A 300 25.68 -10.46 -15.84
C SER A 300 25.80 -8.99 -16.23
N PHE A 301 24.66 -8.30 -16.44
CA PHE A 301 24.63 -6.87 -16.74
C PHE A 301 25.24 -6.01 -15.61
N TYR A 302 24.93 -6.30 -14.35
CA TYR A 302 25.51 -5.58 -13.21
C TYR A 302 27.02 -5.83 -13.07
N THR A 303 27.50 -7.04 -13.37
CA THR A 303 28.95 -7.32 -13.38
C THR A 303 29.67 -6.55 -14.48
N GLU A 304 29.08 -6.44 -15.67
CA GLU A 304 29.61 -5.62 -16.76
C GLU A 304 29.60 -4.13 -16.39
N LEU A 305 28.53 -3.64 -15.77
CA LEU A 305 28.41 -2.26 -15.33
C LEU A 305 29.46 -1.92 -14.25
N GLU A 306 29.72 -2.84 -13.30
CA GLU A 306 30.76 -2.64 -12.28
C GLU A 306 32.17 -2.64 -12.90
N ALA A 307 32.41 -3.46 -13.94
CA ALA A 307 33.66 -3.41 -14.70
C ALA A 307 33.84 -2.04 -15.38
N VAL A 308 32.80 -1.51 -16.03
CA VAL A 308 32.81 -0.17 -16.65
C VAL A 308 33.03 0.92 -15.60
N LYS A 309 32.35 0.85 -14.45
CA LYS A 309 32.52 1.79 -13.35
C LYS A 309 33.95 1.77 -12.80
N THR A 310 34.57 0.61 -12.70
CA THR A 310 35.97 0.46 -12.26
C THR A 310 36.92 1.10 -13.27
N ILE A 311 36.69 0.91 -14.58
CA ILE A 311 37.45 1.59 -15.64
C ILE A 311 37.27 3.11 -15.53
N LEU A 312 36.04 3.61 -15.36
CA LEU A 312 35.77 5.04 -15.22
C LEU A 312 36.40 5.64 -13.95
N GLN A 313 36.41 4.90 -12.84
CA GLN A 313 37.10 5.32 -11.62
C GLN A 313 38.61 5.40 -11.85
N SER A 314 39.21 4.40 -12.50
CA SER A 314 40.64 4.44 -12.87
C SER A 314 40.96 5.61 -13.81
N PHE A 315 40.05 5.96 -14.73
CA PHE A 315 40.18 7.12 -15.60
C PHE A 315 40.07 8.44 -14.82
N LYS A 316 39.11 8.54 -13.89
CA LYS A 316 38.95 9.71 -13.02
C LYS A 316 40.18 9.93 -12.12
N ASP A 317 40.72 8.85 -11.56
CA ASP A 317 41.87 8.90 -10.65
C ASP A 317 43.19 9.16 -11.42
N SER A 318 43.31 8.66 -12.65
CA SER A 318 44.45 8.98 -13.53
C SER A 318 44.39 10.39 -14.12
N VAL A 319 43.21 11.03 -14.19
CA VAL A 319 43.06 12.45 -14.56
C VAL A 319 43.35 13.39 -13.37
N LEU A 320 43.25 12.91 -12.12
CA LEU A 320 43.46 13.71 -10.90
C LEU A 320 44.87 13.62 -10.28
N VAL A 321 45.78 12.80 -10.83
CA VAL A 321 47.19 12.70 -10.40
C VAL A 321 48.10 13.10 -11.57
N PRO A 322 49.08 13.99 -11.33
CA PRO A 322 49.24 15.23 -12.07
C PRO A 322 49.88 15.03 -13.45
N VAL A 323 49.70 16.06 -14.28
CA VAL A 323 50.55 16.45 -15.42
C VAL A 323 52.03 16.29 -15.05
N LYS A 324 52.56 15.07 -15.16
CA LYS A 324 53.97 14.88 -15.44
C LYS A 324 54.05 14.84 -16.95
N GLN A 325 54.35 16.00 -17.50
CA GLN A 325 55.13 16.08 -18.72
C GLN A 325 56.38 15.19 -18.53
N THR A 326 56.26 13.92 -18.88
CA THR A 326 57.40 13.18 -19.39
C THR A 326 57.28 13.23 -20.90
N SER A 327 57.31 14.45 -21.44
CA SER A 327 58.12 14.66 -22.63
C SER A 327 59.52 14.20 -22.23
N GLY A 328 59.83 12.92 -22.48
CA GLY A 328 61.20 12.59 -22.79
C GLY A 328 61.59 13.56 -23.89
N SER A 329 62.65 14.34 -23.69
CA SER A 329 63.04 15.47 -24.54
C SER A 329 63.39 15.08 -25.99
N TYR A 330 63.06 13.85 -26.38
CA TYR A 330 63.40 13.22 -27.63
C TYR A 330 62.44 12.04 -27.89
N SER A 331 61.71 12.12 -29.00
CA SER A 331 60.97 11.02 -29.62
C SER A 331 61.46 10.94 -31.07
N ILE A 332 61.94 9.77 -31.51
CA ILE A 332 62.19 9.51 -32.93
C ILE A 332 60.98 8.74 -33.46
N GLU A 333 60.26 9.34 -34.39
CA GLU A 333 59.26 8.65 -35.19
C GLU A 333 59.83 8.41 -36.58
N VAL A 334 59.89 7.14 -37.00
CA VAL A 334 60.34 6.76 -38.34
C VAL A 334 59.12 6.75 -39.25
N LEU A 335 59.04 7.76 -40.12
CA LEU A 335 58.06 7.79 -41.21
C LEU A 335 58.61 6.98 -42.38
N THR A 336 57.95 5.87 -42.71
CA THR A 336 58.13 5.21 -44.01
C THR A 336 57.47 6.06 -45.08
N ILE A 337 58.27 6.63 -45.98
CA ILE A 337 57.82 7.32 -47.20
C ILE A 337 57.69 6.31 -48.32
#